data_AF-A0A9E2VBJ1-F1
#
_entry.id   AF-A0A9E2VBJ1-F1
#
_cell.length_a   1.000
_cell.length_b   1.000
_cell.length_c   1.000
_cell.angle_alpha   90.00
_cell.angle_beta   90.00
_cell.angle_gamma   90.00
#
_symmetry.space_group_name_H-M   'P 1'
#
loop_
_entity.id
_entity.type
_entity.pdbx_description
1 polymer ?
#
loop_
_entity_poly.entity_id
_entity_poly.type
_entity_poly.pdbx_seq_one_letter_code
_entity_poly.pdbx_strand_id
1 'polypeptide(L)'
;MNDERWQNIISMVKEKFSPAELSCEDIEIGQDKHNNPVKGKIERVEFTGPLGKMKLERTTKPKVLDKHTLYSNRAGSDMRVDYVYSEDEVVQFMNAYKWDEEEEGWIEIEASSLAEQ
;
A
#
# COMPACT_ATOMS: atom_id res chain seq x y z
N MET A 1 -10.17 5.68 2.11
CA MET A 1 -10.38 5.52 0.65
C MET A 1 -11.49 4.51 0.46
N ASN A 2 -12.28 4.58 -0.62
CA ASN A 2 -13.34 3.61 -0.92
C ASN A 2 -13.09 2.99 -2.29
N ASP A 3 -13.62 1.79 -2.52
CA ASP A 3 -13.38 1.01 -3.74
C ASP A 3 -13.80 1.76 -5.01
N GLU A 4 -14.94 2.47 -4.96
CA GLU A 4 -15.44 3.28 -6.07
C GLU A 4 -14.46 4.38 -6.49
N ARG A 5 -13.76 5.03 -5.54
CA ARG A 5 -12.77 6.05 -5.86
C ARG A 5 -11.57 5.45 -6.59
N TRP A 6 -11.14 4.25 -6.20
CA TRP A 6 -10.06 3.56 -6.88
C TRP A 6 -10.45 3.18 -8.31
N GLN A 7 -11.62 2.57 -8.49
CA GLN A 7 -12.12 2.23 -9.83
C GLN A 7 -12.24 3.46 -10.73
N ASN A 8 -12.65 4.60 -10.17
CA ASN A 8 -12.70 5.86 -10.91
C ASN A 8 -11.30 6.34 -11.34
N ILE A 9 -10.31 6.32 -10.43
CA ILE A 9 -8.91 6.65 -10.75
C ILE A 9 -8.37 5.74 -11.85
N ILE A 10 -8.57 4.43 -11.72
CA ILE A 10 -8.13 3.45 -12.73
C ILE A 10 -8.78 3.72 -14.10
N SER A 11 -10.08 4.03 -14.11
CA SER A 11 -10.81 4.34 -15.34
C SER A 11 -10.24 5.60 -15.99
N MET A 12 -10.06 6.67 -15.21
CA MET A 12 -9.45 7.91 -15.68
C MET A 12 -8.03 7.69 -16.22
N VAL A 13 -7.21 6.88 -15.52
CA VAL A 13 -5.85 6.57 -15.96
C VAL A 13 -5.89 5.83 -17.29
N LYS A 14 -6.72 4.80 -17.43
CA LYS A 14 -6.86 4.06 -18.71
C LYS A 14 -7.37 4.92 -19.85
N GLU A 15 -8.27 5.87 -19.58
CA GLU A 15 -8.80 6.78 -20.59
C GLU A 15 -7.79 7.87 -21.00
N LYS A 16 -7.00 8.39 -20.05
CA LYS A 16 -6.06 9.51 -20.25
C LYS A 16 -4.67 9.05 -20.66
N PHE A 17 -4.22 7.90 -20.17
CA PHE A 17 -2.87 7.39 -20.27
C PHE A 17 -2.91 5.95 -20.77
N SER A 18 -2.40 5.73 -21.98
CA SER A 18 -2.32 4.41 -22.59
C SER A 18 -0.92 4.22 -23.20
N PRO A 19 -0.23 3.09 -22.91
CA PRO A 19 -0.73 1.91 -22.21
C PRO A 19 -0.80 2.08 -20.67
N ALA A 20 -1.83 1.50 -20.07
CA ALA A 20 -1.98 1.36 -18.62
C ALA A 20 -2.16 -0.12 -18.27
N GLU A 21 -1.22 -0.67 -17.52
CA GLU A 21 -1.20 -2.07 -17.09
C GLU A 21 -1.70 -2.18 -15.66
N LEU A 22 -2.73 -3.00 -15.43
CA LEU A 22 -3.23 -3.28 -14.09
C LEU A 22 -2.82 -4.67 -13.62
N SER A 23 -2.29 -4.71 -12.41
CA SER A 23 -1.88 -5.92 -11.72
C SER A 23 -2.56 -5.97 -10.36
N CYS A 24 -3.09 -7.13 -10.00
CA CYS A 24 -3.75 -7.34 -8.72
C CYS A 24 -3.20 -8.62 -8.11
N GLU A 25 -2.72 -8.53 -6.88
CA GLU A 25 -2.06 -9.63 -6.18
C GLU A 25 -2.56 -9.71 -4.74
N ASP A 26 -2.93 -10.92 -4.30
CA ASP A 26 -3.18 -11.21 -2.89
C ASP A 26 -1.84 -11.48 -2.20
N ILE A 27 -1.58 -10.78 -1.10
CA ILE A 27 -0.34 -10.88 -0.34
C ILE A 27 -0.61 -11.29 1.11
N GLU A 28 0.33 -12.02 1.71
CA GLU A 28 0.28 -12.31 3.14
C GLU A 28 0.96 -11.16 3.90
N ILE A 29 0.18 -10.41 4.68
CA ILE A 29 0.65 -9.21 5.38
C ILE A 29 1.15 -9.48 6.80
N GLY A 30 0.87 -10.68 7.33
CA GLY A 30 1.29 -11.08 8.67
C GLY A 30 0.46 -12.23 9.22
N GLN A 31 0.57 -12.43 10.52
CA GLN A 31 -0.16 -13.45 11.27
C GLN A 31 -0.99 -12.79 12.37
N ASP A 32 -2.22 -13.26 12.58
CA ASP A 32 -3.08 -12.75 13.66
C ASP A 32 -2.67 -13.31 15.04
N LYS A 33 -3.36 -12.88 16.11
CA LYS A 33 -3.18 -13.37 17.50
C LYS A 33 -3.27 -14.91 17.65
N HIS A 34 -3.93 -15.58 16.72
CA HIS A 34 -4.06 -17.05 16.64
C HIS A 34 -3.10 -17.69 15.64
N ASN A 35 -2.12 -16.95 15.13
CA ASN A 35 -1.10 -17.42 14.19
C ASN A 35 -1.66 -17.84 12.81
N ASN A 36 -2.86 -17.37 12.43
CA ASN A 36 -3.39 -17.60 11.08
C ASN A 36 -2.83 -16.55 10.11
N PRO A 37 -2.57 -16.93 8.85
CA PRO A 37 -2.11 -15.99 7.84
C PRO A 37 -3.21 -14.96 7.53
N VAL A 38 -2.86 -13.69 7.69
CA VAL A 38 -3.70 -12.57 7.32
C VAL A 38 -3.39 -12.18 5.89
N LYS A 39 -4.42 -12.21 5.05
CA LYS A 39 -4.32 -11.82 3.64
C LYS A 39 -4.63 -10.32 3.48
N GLY A 40 -3.85 -9.66 2.66
CA GLY A 40 -4.10 -8.33 2.11
C GLY A 40 -4.17 -8.39 0.59
N LYS A 41 -4.62 -7.30 -0.02
CA LYS A 41 -4.73 -7.17 -1.47
C LYS A 41 -3.95 -5.95 -1.93
N ILE A 42 -3.08 -6.14 -2.92
CA ILE A 42 -2.37 -5.05 -3.58
C ILE A 42 -2.87 -4.93 -5.02
N GLU A 43 -3.24 -3.72 -5.40
CA GLU A 43 -3.61 -3.36 -6.76
C GLU A 43 -2.60 -2.33 -7.28
N ARG A 44 -1.89 -2.65 -8.36
CA ARG A 44 -0.93 -1.76 -9.01
C ARG A 44 -1.43 -1.37 -10.39
N VAL A 45 -1.23 -0.12 -10.77
CA VAL A 45 -1.39 0.35 -12.14
C VAL A 45 -0.13 1.06 -12.59
N GLU A 46 0.48 0.58 -13.67
CA GLU A 46 1.67 1.18 -14.29
C GLU A 46 1.26 1.80 -15.62
N PHE A 47 1.61 3.08 -15.82
CA PHE A 47 1.23 3.82 -17.03
C PHE A 47 2.27 4.89 -17.36
N THR A 48 2.27 5.33 -18.62
CA THR A 48 3.12 6.44 -19.06
C THR A 48 2.33 7.75 -19.04
N GLY A 49 2.72 8.65 -18.14
CA GLY A 49 2.15 9.99 -18.00
C GLY A 49 3.06 11.09 -18.56
N PRO A 50 2.69 12.37 -18.36
CA PRO A 50 3.47 13.52 -18.84
C PRO A 50 4.81 13.67 -18.13
N LEU A 51 4.97 13.05 -16.96
CA LEU A 51 6.20 13.02 -16.17
C LEU A 51 7.03 11.75 -16.41
N GLY A 52 6.70 10.95 -17.43
CA GLY A 52 7.35 9.67 -17.72
C GLY A 52 6.56 8.47 -17.18
N LYS A 53 7.26 7.39 -16.80
CA LYS A 53 6.61 6.19 -16.26
C LYS A 53 6.10 6.48 -14.84
N MET A 54 4.85 6.14 -14.58
CA MET A 54 4.16 6.35 -13.32
C MET A 54 3.56 5.03 -12.86
N LYS A 55 3.47 4.85 -11.55
CA LYS A 55 2.88 3.67 -10.92
C LYS A 55 2.01 4.10 -9.75
N LEU A 56 0.77 3.65 -9.70
CA LEU A 56 -0.06 3.79 -8.51
C LEU A 56 -0.21 2.42 -7.86
N GLU A 57 -0.04 2.36 -6.56
CA GLU A 57 -0.24 1.16 -5.76
C GLU A 57 -1.32 1.45 -4.72
N ARG A 58 -2.34 0.59 -4.67
CA ARG A 58 -3.33 0.55 -3.62
C ARG A 58 -3.15 -0.72 -2.81
N THR A 59 -2.84 -0.55 -1.53
CA THR A 59 -2.78 -1.66 -0.57
C THR A 59 -4.01 -1.63 0.31
N THR A 60 -4.81 -2.69 0.24
CA THR A 60 -5.95 -2.94 1.11
C THR A 60 -5.58 -4.01 2.12
N LYS A 61 -5.58 -3.65 3.40
CA LYS A 61 -5.27 -4.56 4.50
C LYS A 61 -6.19 -4.31 5.69
N PRO A 62 -6.48 -5.32 6.54
CA PRO A 62 -7.14 -5.07 7.82
C PRO A 62 -6.38 -4.01 8.63
N LYS A 63 -7.15 -3.12 9.27
CA LYS A 63 -6.62 -2.06 10.12
C LYS A 63 -5.86 -2.70 11.26
N VAL A 64 -4.59 -2.33 11.42
CA VAL A 64 -3.87 -2.68 12.65
C VAL A 64 -4.45 -1.76 13.73
N LEU A 65 -5.18 -2.33 14.69
CA LEU A 65 -5.80 -1.57 15.78
C LEU A 65 -4.74 -1.00 16.72
N ASP A 66 -3.68 -1.77 16.97
CA ASP A 66 -2.59 -1.35 17.84
C ASP A 66 -1.31 -2.14 17.52
N LYS A 67 -0.15 -1.48 17.64
CA LYS A 67 1.18 -2.11 17.56
C LYS A 67 1.77 -2.08 18.96
N HIS A 68 1.45 -3.07 19.77
CA HIS A 68 2.14 -3.25 21.05
C HIS A 68 3.56 -3.79 20.79
N THR A 69 4.49 -2.87 20.59
CA THR A 69 5.92 -3.20 20.61
C THR A 69 6.31 -3.38 22.08
N LEU A 70 6.13 -4.57 22.64
CA LEU A 70 6.63 -4.90 23.96
C LEU A 70 8.15 -5.04 23.87
N TYR A 71 8.85 -3.92 24.03
CA TYR A 71 10.30 -3.89 24.17
C TYR A 71 10.69 -4.48 25.53
N SER A 72 10.74 -5.81 25.62
CA SER A 72 11.30 -6.50 26.79
C SER A 72 12.82 -6.47 26.70
N ASN A 73 13.40 -5.43 27.28
CA ASN A 73 14.86 -5.28 27.43
C ASN A 73 15.38 -6.24 28.52
N ARG A 74 15.39 -7.55 28.25
CA ARG A 74 16.14 -8.53 29.05
C ARG A 74 16.74 -9.60 28.15
N ALA A 75 18.04 -9.81 28.31
CA ALA A 75 18.85 -10.76 27.58
C ALA A 75 18.19 -12.15 27.55
N GLY A 76 17.89 -12.65 26.34
CA GLY A 76 17.54 -14.04 26.09
C GLY A 76 16.05 -14.37 26.03
N SER A 77 15.20 -13.59 25.33
CA SER A 77 13.82 -14.00 25.09
C SER A 77 13.31 -13.60 23.71
N ASP A 78 12.66 -14.57 23.08
CA ASP A 78 12.06 -14.58 21.75
C ASP A 78 11.17 -13.34 21.52
N MET A 79 11.47 -12.56 20.48
CA MET A 79 10.67 -11.39 20.10
C MET A 79 9.37 -11.86 19.44
N ARG A 80 8.31 -12.01 20.23
CA ARG A 80 6.96 -12.21 19.70
C ARG A 80 6.30 -10.84 19.45
N VAL A 81 6.28 -10.43 18.19
CA VAL A 81 5.55 -9.24 17.75
C VAL A 81 4.10 -9.66 17.48
N ASP A 82 3.22 -9.45 18.45
CA ASP A 82 1.78 -9.70 18.29
C ASP A 82 1.12 -8.51 17.57
N TYR A 83 0.75 -8.72 16.30
CA TYR A 83 -0.03 -7.76 15.51
C TYR A 83 -1.53 -7.98 15.79
N VAL A 84 -2.20 -6.98 16.37
CA VAL A 84 -3.66 -7.02 16.54
C VAL A 84 -4.32 -6.39 15.31
N TYR A 85 -4.80 -7.25 14.41
CA TYR A 85 -5.61 -6.85 13.25
C TYR A 85 -7.08 -6.70 13.65
N SER A 86 -7.73 -5.65 13.15
CA SER A 86 -9.18 -5.47 13.27
C SER A 86 -9.90 -6.48 12.38
N GLU A 87 -10.87 -7.19 12.93
CA GLU A 87 -11.67 -8.18 12.20
C GLU A 87 -12.73 -7.52 11.30
N ASP A 88 -13.10 -6.25 11.56
CA ASP A 88 -14.18 -5.53 10.87
C ASP A 88 -13.69 -4.28 10.10
N GLU A 89 -12.65 -3.59 10.61
CA GLU A 89 -12.11 -2.39 9.95
C GLU A 89 -10.96 -2.72 9.00
N VAL A 90 -11.07 -2.30 7.74
CA VAL A 90 -9.97 -2.34 6.76
C VAL A 90 -9.40 -0.95 6.50
N VAL A 91 -8.08 -0.87 6.35
CA VAL A 91 -7.37 0.33 5.91
C VAL A 91 -6.93 0.18 4.46
N GLN A 92 -7.01 1.29 3.74
CA GLN A 92 -6.62 1.38 2.35
C GLN A 92 -5.59 2.48 2.22
N PHE A 93 -4.41 2.10 1.76
CA PHE A 93 -3.31 3.01 1.45
C PHE A 93 -3.20 3.12 -0.06
N MET A 94 -3.01 4.33 -0.56
CA MET A 94 -2.67 4.56 -1.97
C MET A 94 -1.39 5.35 -2.01
N ASN A 95 -0.41 4.80 -2.70
CA ASN A 95 0.89 5.41 -2.91
C ASN A 95 1.06 5.60 -4.42
N ALA A 96 1.55 6.76 -4.80
CA ALA A 96 1.91 7.07 -6.18
C ALA A 96 3.42 7.03 -6.28
N TYR A 97 3.93 6.57 -7.41
CA TYR A 97 5.36 6.50 -7.70
C TYR A 97 5.60 7.06 -9.10
N LYS A 98 6.69 7.79 -9.27
CA LYS A 98 7.24 8.12 -10.59
C LYS A 98 8.53 7.33 -10.79
N TRP A 99 8.79 6.91 -12.01
CA TRP A 99 10.10 6.43 -12.39
C TRP A 99 11.01 7.64 -12.52
N ASP A 100 12.16 7.57 -11.87
CA ASP A 100 13.21 8.54 -11.99
C ASP A 100 14.33 7.95 -12.84
N GLU A 101 14.63 8.62 -13.95
CA GLU A 101 15.65 8.16 -14.88
C GLU A 101 17.07 8.40 -14.34
N GLU A 102 17.26 9.31 -13.38
CA GLU A 102 18.56 9.61 -12.80
C GLU A 102 18.95 8.56 -11.75
N GLU A 103 18.00 8.19 -10.89
CA GLU A 103 18.19 7.17 -9.85
C GLU A 103 17.88 5.74 -10.35
N GLU A 104 17.45 5.60 -11.62
CA GLU A 104 16.98 4.34 -12.22
C GLU A 104 16.00 3.56 -11.30
N GLY A 105 15.07 4.29 -10.68
CA GLY A 105 14.25 3.77 -9.59
C GLY A 105 12.86 4.39 -9.49
N TRP A 106 12.00 3.77 -8.68
CA TRP A 106 10.67 4.31 -8.37
C TRP A 106 10.74 5.24 -7.16
N ILE A 107 10.46 6.52 -7.36
CA ILE A 107 10.37 7.52 -6.29
C ILE A 107 8.90 7.72 -5.90
N GLU A 108 8.61 7.60 -4.61
CA GLU A 108 7.28 7.84 -4.07
C GLU A 108 6.89 9.31 -4.18
N ILE A 109 5.72 9.56 -4.74
CA ILE A 109 5.06 10.85 -4.79
C ILE A 109 4.11 10.90 -3.59
N GLU A 110 4.60 11.39 -2.46
CA GLU A 110 3.74 11.63 -1.31
C GLU A 110 2.67 12.68 -1.66
N ALA A 111 1.39 12.33 -1.50
CA ALA A 111 0.28 13.27 -1.67
C ALA A 111 0.31 14.42 -0.63
N SER A 112 1.16 14.32 0.39
CA SER A 112 1.39 15.33 1.44
C SER A 112 2.06 16.61 0.94
N SER A 113 2.56 16.66 -0.30
CA SER A 113 3.18 17.87 -0.88
C SER A 113 2.17 18.83 -1.56
N LEU A 114 0.87 18.73 -1.24
CA LEU A 114 -0.18 19.60 -1.78
C LEU A 114 -0.95 20.42 -0.71
N ALA A 115 -0.36 20.59 0.47
CA ALA A 115 -0.97 21.40 1.54
C ALA A 115 0.06 22.26 2.27
N GLU A 116 0.60 23.29 1.60
CA GLU A 116 0.95 24.53 2.28
C GLU A 116 1.06 25.70 1.28
N GLN A 117 -0.01 26.51 1.22
CA GLN A 117 0.04 27.95 0.98
C GLN A 117 -0.94 28.63 1.92
#